data_AF-A0A6I2UAW2-F1
#
_entry.id   AF-A0A6I2UAW2-F1
#
_cell.length_a   1.000
_cell.length_b   1.000
_cell.length_c   1.000
_cell.angle_alpha   90.00
_cell.angle_beta   90.00
_cell.angle_gamma   90.00
#
_symmetry.space_group_name_H-M   'P 1'
#
loop_
_entity.id
_entity.type
_entity.pdbx_description
1 polymer ?
#
loop_
_entity_poly.entity_id
_entity_poly.type
_entity_poly.pdbx_seq_one_letter_code
_entity_poly.pdbx_strand_id
1 'polypeptide(L)'
;MEQIDMTKYLPCTARLVGGTLYILDGEGRVQRRLDPLQTAIEWFQMSNDAFYALYGVNWVPKEPYYSQARRMVHSGDGRHA
;
A
#
# COMPACT_ATOMS: atom_id res chain seq x y z
N MET A 1 18.56 -17.26 -12.24
CA MET A 1 17.37 -17.03 -11.42
C MET A 1 17.76 -17.29 -9.98
N GLU A 2 17.87 -16.26 -9.15
CA GLU A 2 18.00 -16.47 -7.72
C GLU A 2 16.66 -16.97 -7.19
N GLN A 3 16.71 -18.10 -6.48
CA GLN A 3 15.53 -18.71 -5.88
C GLN A 3 15.12 -17.83 -4.70
N ILE A 4 14.05 -17.05 -4.88
CA ILE A 4 13.51 -16.20 -3.82
C ILE A 4 13.02 -17.12 -2.70
N ASP A 5 13.59 -16.95 -1.51
CA ASP A 5 13.18 -17.67 -0.32
C ASP A 5 11.76 -17.23 0.09
N MET A 6 10.78 -18.02 -0.34
CA MET A 6 9.35 -17.80 -0.08
C MET A 6 9.01 -17.89 1.41
N THR A 7 9.89 -18.42 2.27
CA THR A 7 9.66 -18.44 3.73
C THR A 7 9.76 -17.03 4.34
N LYS A 8 10.38 -16.08 3.64
CA LYS A 8 10.40 -14.66 4.02
C LYS A 8 9.13 -13.91 3.61
N TYR A 9 8.36 -14.47 2.69
CA TYR A 9 7.07 -13.95 2.25
C TYR A 9 5.95 -14.65 3.03
N LEU A 10 5.88 -14.36 4.33
CA LEU A 10 4.69 -14.72 5.10
C LEU A 10 3.47 -14.03 4.43
N PRO A 11 2.36 -14.73 4.23
CA PRO A 11 1.17 -14.14 3.62
C PRO A 11 0.65 -13.05 4.54
N CYS A 12 0.96 -11.79 4.20
CA CYS A 12 0.48 -10.65 4.93
C CYS A 12 -0.85 -10.19 4.34
N THR A 13 -1.81 -9.88 5.21
CA THR A 13 -3.12 -9.33 4.80
C THR A 13 -3.22 -7.87 5.23
N ALA A 14 -3.74 -7.02 4.35
CA ALA A 14 -4.04 -5.63 4.66
C ALA A 14 -5.51 -5.47 5.09
N ARG A 15 -5.76 -4.84 6.25
CA ARG A 15 -7.12 -4.54 6.73
C ARG A 15 -7.25 -3.08 7.15
N LEU A 16 -8.20 -2.36 6.55
CA LEU A 16 -8.54 -1.00 6.93
C LEU A 16 -9.62 -1.01 8.02
N VAL A 17 -9.33 -0.46 9.20
CA VAL A 17 -10.29 -0.37 10.32
C VAL A 17 -10.16 0.99 10.99
N GLY A 18 -11.28 1.71 11.11
CA GLY A 18 -11.33 2.97 11.87
C GLY A 18 -10.36 4.05 11.38
N GLY A 19 -10.01 4.06 10.08
CA GLY A 19 -9.05 5.01 9.51
C GLY A 19 -7.58 4.60 9.65
N THR A 20 -7.28 3.38 10.09
CA THR A 20 -5.91 2.83 10.14
C THR A 20 -5.80 1.60 9.25
N LEU A 21 -4.73 1.52 8.47
CA LEU A 21 -4.41 0.35 7.67
C LEU A 21 -3.49 -0.59 8.46
N TYR A 22 -3.95 -1.80 8.71
CA TYR A 22 -3.22 -2.83 9.43
C TYR A 22 -2.62 -3.84 8.47
N ILE A 23 -1.34 -4.14 8.62
CA ILE A 23 -0.70 -5.29 7.99
C ILE A 23 -0.66 -6.40 9.03
N LEU A 24 -1.32 -7.52 8.71
CA LEU A 24 -1.46 -8.68 9.57
C LEU A 24 -0.59 -9.82 9.05
N ASP A 25 0.02 -10.60 9.93
CA ASP A 25 0.67 -11.85 9.55
C ASP A 25 -0.33 -12.96 9.20
N GLY A 26 0.18 -14.14 8.82
CA GLY A 26 -0.64 -15.31 8.49
C GLY A 26 -1.50 -15.84 9.64
N GLU A 27 -1.24 -15.42 10.89
CA GLU A 27 -2.04 -15.75 12.09
C GLU A 27 -3.03 -14.63 12.44
N GLY A 28 -3.07 -13.54 11.66
CA GLY A 28 -3.93 -12.39 11.90
C GLY A 28 -3.40 -11.40 12.94
N ARG A 29 -2.14 -11.53 13.39
CA ARG A 29 -1.52 -10.60 14.35
C ARG A 29 -1.02 -9.35 13.64
N VAL A 30 -1.12 -8.21 14.31
CA VAL A 30 -0.69 -6.92 13.75
C VAL A 30 0.84 -6.86 13.67
N GLN A 31 1.38 -6.80 12.46
CA GLN A 31 2.80 -6.51 12.21
C GLN A 31 3.06 -5.01 12.08
N ARG A 32 2.20 -4.29 11.33
CA ARG A 32 2.35 -2.84 11.07
C ARG A 32 1.01 -2.12 11.13
N ARG A 33 1.07 -0.84 11.49
CA ARG A 33 -0.03 0.13 11.40
C ARG A 33 0.44 1.25 10.48
N LEU A 34 -0.36 1.58 9.48
CA LEU A 34 -0.02 2.53 8.43
C LEU A 34 -1.12 3.57 8.31
N ASP A 35 -0.72 4.76 7.87
CA ASP A 35 -1.65 5.78 7.42
C ASP A 35 -2.19 5.40 6.02
N PRO A 36 -3.51 5.19 5.86
CA PRO A 36 -4.07 4.73 4.60
C PRO A 36 -3.96 5.75 3.45
N LEU A 37 -3.91 7.05 3.74
CA LEU A 37 -3.76 8.07 2.69
C LEU A 37 -2.34 8.07 2.14
N GLN A 38 -1.34 8.07 3.02
CA GLN A 38 0.07 7.97 2.64
C GLN A 38 0.34 6.69 1.85
N THR A 39 -0.16 5.54 2.32
CA THR A 39 -0.01 4.28 1.59
C THR A 39 -0.72 4.31 0.23
N ALA A 40 -1.85 5.00 0.11
CA ALA A 40 -2.53 5.17 -1.17
C ALA A 40 -1.73 6.06 -2.15
N ILE A 41 -1.07 7.10 -1.67
CA ILE A 41 -0.18 7.95 -2.48
C ILE A 41 0.99 7.11 -3.03
N GLU A 42 1.62 6.31 -2.17
CA GLU A 42 2.72 5.43 -2.58
C GLU A 42 2.27 4.35 -3.57
N TRP A 43 1.06 3.83 -3.41
CA TRP A 43 0.46 2.91 -4.38
C TRP A 43 0.35 3.52 -5.79
N PHE A 44 0.04 4.82 -5.91
CA PHE A 44 0.01 5.50 -7.20
C PHE A 44 1.41 5.79 -7.78
N GLN A 45 2.43 5.89 -6.93
CA GLN A 45 3.79 6.31 -7.32
C GLN A 45 4.72 5.12 -7.60
N MET A 46 4.36 3.91 -7.16
CA MET A 46 5.21 2.72 -7.25
C MET A 46 4.63 1.68 -8.22
N SER A 47 5.49 0.80 -8.75
CA SER A 47 5.03 -0.42 -9.40
C SER A 47 4.47 -1.38 -8.35
N ASN A 48 3.61 -2.32 -8.80
CA ASN A 48 3.05 -3.35 -7.94
C ASN A 48 4.13 -4.17 -7.22
N ASP A 49 5.23 -4.50 -7.91
CA ASP A 49 6.34 -5.27 -7.33
C ASP A 49 7.09 -4.48 -6.25
N ALA A 50 7.35 -3.19 -6.48
CA ALA A 50 7.99 -2.32 -5.50
C ALA A 50 7.09 -2.13 -4.27
N PHE A 51 5.79 -1.97 -4.49
CA PHE A 51 4.80 -1.89 -3.42
C PHE A 51 4.78 -3.18 -2.59
N TYR A 52 4.73 -4.34 -3.26
CA TYR A 52 4.78 -5.64 -2.60
C TYR A 52 6.06 -5.85 -1.79
N ALA A 53 7.22 -5.47 -2.35
CA ALA A 53 8.50 -5.60 -1.66
C ALA A 53 8.56 -4.75 -0.38
N LEU A 54 7.92 -3.57 -0.37
CA LEU A 54 7.91 -2.67 0.78
C LEU A 54 6.87 -3.03 1.85
N TYR A 55 5.72 -3.54 1.44
CA TYR A 55 4.56 -3.75 2.32
C TYR A 55 4.22 -5.22 2.59
N GLY A 56 4.76 -6.15 1.80
CA GLY A 56 4.43 -7.58 1.86
C GLY A 56 3.02 -7.92 1.35
N VAL A 57 2.29 -6.94 0.80
CA VAL A 57 0.92 -7.10 0.32
C VAL A 57 0.62 -6.09 -0.77
N ASN A 58 -0.18 -6.49 -1.76
CA ASN A 58 -0.70 -5.60 -2.81
C ASN A 58 -2.06 -5.05 -2.40
N TRP A 59 -2.03 -4.19 -1.39
CA TRP A 59 -3.23 -3.46 -0.97
C TRP A 59 -3.65 -2.47 -2.06
N VAL A 60 -4.93 -2.50 -2.43
CA VAL A 60 -5.52 -1.55 -3.39
C VAL A 60 -6.35 -0.52 -2.62
N PRO A 61 -6.03 0.78 -2.69
CA PRO A 61 -6.78 1.81 -1.99
C PRO A 61 -8.24 1.86 -2.45
N LYS A 62 -9.14 2.09 -1.49
CA LYS A 62 -10.57 2.30 -1.70
C LYS A 62 -10.95 3.74 -1.32
N GLU A 63 -12.16 4.16 -1.69
CA GLU A 63 -12.67 5.47 -1.27
C GLU A 63 -12.73 5.58 0.27
N PRO A 64 -12.44 6.77 0.85
CA PRO A 64 -12.13 8.02 0.17
C PRO A 64 -10.66 8.18 -0.25
N TYR A 65 -9.78 7.25 0.16
CA TYR A 65 -8.32 7.38 0.00
C TYR A 65 -7.88 7.30 -1.47
N TYR A 66 -8.57 6.51 -2.29
CA TYR A 66 -8.31 6.44 -3.73
C TYR A 66 -8.43 7.83 -4.39
N SER A 67 -9.60 8.47 -4.29
CA SER A 67 -9.82 9.78 -4.92
C SER A 67 -9.00 10.90 -4.28
N GLN A 68 -8.68 10.82 -3.00
CA GLN A 68 -7.77 11.77 -2.34
C GLN A 68 -6.34 11.63 -2.87
N ALA A 69 -5.76 10.43 -2.82
CA ALA A 69 -4.41 10.18 -3.32
C ALA A 69 -4.28 10.48 -4.82
N ARG A 70 -5.28 10.09 -5.64
CA ARG A 70 -5.31 10.40 -7.07
C ARG A 70 -5.21 11.90 -7.35
N ARG A 71 -5.95 12.72 -6.60
CA ARG A 71 -5.87 14.20 -6.72
C ARG A 71 -4.49 14.71 -6.30
N MET A 72 -3.93 14.19 -5.22
CA MET A 72 -2.61 14.64 -4.76
C MET A 72 -1.48 14.27 -5.73
N VAL A 73 -1.53 13.09 -6.35
CA VAL A 73 -0.50 12.64 -7.30
C VAL A 73 -0.67 13.26 -8.69
N HIS A 74 -1.91 13.37 -9.19
CA HIS A 74 -2.15 13.77 -10.59
C HIS A 74 -2.70 15.20 -10.78
N SER A 75 -3.16 15.90 -9.74
CA SER A 75 -3.60 17.30 -9.86
C SER A 75 -2.48 18.31 -9.63
N GLY A 76 -1.24 17.85 -9.43
CA GLY A 76 -0.04 18.66 -9.35
C GLY A 76 0.62 18.91 -10.70
N ASP A 77 -0.12 19.35 -11.74
CA ASP A 77 0.51 19.99 -12.92
C ASP A 77 -0.47 20.85 -13.75
N GLY A 78 -1.09 21.84 -13.10
CA GLY A 78 -1.78 22.95 -13.77
C GLY A 78 -0.85 24.08 -14.21
N ARG A 79 0.45 23.82 -14.44
CA ARG A 79 1.41 24.80 -14.94
C ARG A 79 1.94 24.42 -16.32
N HIS A 80 1.05 24.41 -17.29
CA HIS A 80 1.45 24.81 -18.64
C HIS A 80 1.10 26.29 -18.79
N ALA A 81 2.14 27.11 -18.57
CA ALA A 81 2.21 28.48 -19.04
C ALA A 81 2.29 28.52 -20.58
#